data_AF-A0A4U0WWD8-F1
#
_entry.id   AF-A0A4U0WWD8-F1
#
_cell.length_a   1.000
_cell.length_b   1.000
_cell.length_c   1.000
_cell.angle_alpha   90.00
_cell.angle_beta   90.00
_cell.angle_gamma   90.00
#
_symmetry.space_group_name_H-M   'P 1'
#
loop_
_entity.id
_entity.type
_entity.pdbx_description
1 polymer ?
#
loop_
_entity_poly.entity_id
_entity_poly.type
_entity_poly.pdbx_seq_one_letter_code
_entity_poly.pdbx_strand_id
1 'polypeptide(L)'
;MTTVYLPGGGLWRSKRILFRSPSSTASLDESPSTSHSCDETDFEGEDATEMQDLKELNAALQVLTDIFPDVQPEVFREMLSSFAEESRLQVVTENILKSKAKWVRGRFRVPQKDEPGPGYTYKTTAAVDGSGQVLPLEERYRSDQYRTAVKQALFQEFGTLSYSAIRAVMAEVNHSYTRARPILLGLVSKSWRQSFKSLLMRRKAPSAVEHPLVTWQRCAKSDRLVPKLKPTKSIELNRELHNMLIRPLIARQNQEQLREDRSLAEQLNDAEAEELGAIYDCECCFTSTTTEDEDVVIKRAAEKAEKQWKDREAKEKGWTWEGSQTISRSKDGLPGMKATGTKDWMHPDWELVMDSALEMLIA
;
A
#
# COMPACT_ATOMS: atom_id res chain seq x y z
N MET A 1 -34.13 -32.39 -37.15
CA MET A 1 -33.68 -32.54 -35.74
C MET A 1 -33.09 -33.93 -35.63
N THR A 2 -31.80 -34.20 -35.44
CA THR A 2 -30.66 -33.38 -35.04
C THR A 2 -29.45 -34.13 -35.55
N THR A 3 -28.60 -33.47 -36.34
CA THR A 3 -27.33 -34.02 -36.80
C THR A 3 -26.31 -33.85 -35.69
N VAL A 4 -25.64 -34.91 -35.25
CA VAL A 4 -24.36 -34.82 -34.53
C VAL A 4 -23.37 -35.72 -35.23
N TYR A 5 -22.46 -35.08 -35.97
CA TYR A 5 -21.26 -35.68 -36.53
C TYR A 5 -20.24 -35.89 -35.42
N LEU A 6 -19.67 -37.09 -35.35
CA LEU A 6 -18.35 -37.34 -34.77
C LEU A 6 -17.38 -37.67 -35.92
N PRO A 7 -16.23 -37.00 -35.98
CA PRO A 7 -15.00 -37.67 -36.39
C PRO A 7 -13.88 -37.38 -35.36
N GLY A 8 -13.17 -38.41 -34.88
CA GLY A 8 -11.91 -38.88 -35.48
C GLY A 8 -10.75 -38.02 -34.95
N GLY A 9 -9.86 -38.49 -34.07
CA GLY A 9 -9.00 -39.65 -34.23
C GLY A 9 -7.66 -39.19 -34.80
N GLY A 10 -6.63 -39.03 -33.96
CA GLY A 10 -5.30 -38.63 -34.42
C GLY A 10 -4.29 -38.25 -33.33
N LEU A 11 -3.49 -39.25 -32.93
CA LEU A 11 -2.18 -39.26 -32.26
C LEU A 11 -1.52 -37.93 -31.86
N TRP A 12 -1.05 -37.82 -30.61
CA TRP A 12 0.38 -37.54 -30.33
C TRP A 12 0.86 -38.33 -29.10
N ARG A 13 2.10 -38.82 -29.21
CA ARG A 13 2.69 -39.94 -28.46
C ARG A 13 3.12 -39.58 -27.05
N SER A 14 2.98 -40.57 -26.17
CA SER A 14 3.50 -40.64 -24.81
C SER A 14 5.00 -41.01 -24.77
N LYS A 15 5.70 -40.37 -23.82
CA LYS A 15 6.89 -40.78 -23.05
C LYS A 15 8.16 -41.24 -23.79
N ARG A 16 9.28 -40.56 -23.47
CA ARG A 16 10.49 -41.27 -22.99
C ARG A 16 11.24 -40.43 -21.96
N ILE A 17 11.27 -40.98 -20.75
CA ILE A 17 12.13 -40.61 -19.63
C ILE A 17 13.50 -41.23 -19.95
N LEU A 18 14.58 -40.43 -19.92
CA LEU A 18 15.93 -40.96 -19.87
C LEU A 18 16.72 -40.17 -18.83
N PHE A 19 16.96 -40.81 -17.69
CA PHE A 19 18.04 -40.49 -16.79
C PHE A 19 19.38 -40.67 -17.52
N ARG A 20 20.21 -39.61 -17.54
CA ARG A 20 21.66 -39.76 -17.68
C ARG A 20 22.39 -38.55 -17.12
N SER A 21 23.26 -38.81 -16.16
CA SER A 21 24.45 -38.04 -15.77
C SER A 21 25.54 -39.10 -15.45
N PRO A 22 26.85 -38.79 -15.32
CA PRO A 22 27.48 -37.48 -15.14
C PRO A 22 28.82 -37.24 -15.92
N SER A 23 29.40 -36.07 -15.68
CA SER A 23 30.83 -35.67 -15.73
C SER A 23 31.53 -35.51 -17.09
N SER A 24 31.99 -34.29 -17.40
CA SER A 24 33.39 -33.82 -17.19
C SER A 24 33.81 -32.69 -18.15
N THR A 25 34.40 -31.66 -17.55
CA THR A 25 35.56 -30.85 -17.99
C THR A 25 35.56 -30.03 -19.29
N ALA A 26 36.18 -28.85 -19.15
CA ALA A 26 36.80 -28.00 -20.18
C ALA A 26 35.81 -27.15 -20.99
N SER A 27 36.10 -25.91 -21.36
CA SER A 27 37.20 -24.99 -21.11
C SER A 27 36.75 -23.66 -21.70
N LEU A 28 37.36 -22.58 -21.22
CA LEU A 28 37.21 -21.22 -21.70
C LEU A 28 37.35 -21.14 -23.23
N ASP A 29 36.34 -20.60 -23.89
CA ASP A 29 36.48 -20.01 -25.22
C ASP A 29 36.08 -18.55 -25.14
N GLU A 30 37.13 -17.75 -25.18
CA GLU A 30 37.16 -16.32 -25.39
C GLU A 30 36.99 -16.02 -26.88
N SER A 31 36.49 -14.81 -27.16
CA SER A 31 36.59 -14.02 -28.40
C SER A 31 35.25 -13.74 -29.10
N PRO A 32 35.18 -12.73 -30.00
CA PRO A 32 35.16 -11.31 -29.65
C PRO A 32 34.10 -10.56 -30.50
N SER A 33 33.59 -9.40 -30.07
CA SER A 33 33.03 -8.30 -30.90
C SER A 33 32.00 -7.49 -30.11
N THR A 34 31.73 -6.21 -30.31
CA THR A 34 32.35 -5.10 -31.06
C THR A 34 31.46 -3.90 -30.69
N SER A 35 32.09 -2.81 -30.28
CA SER A 35 31.59 -1.43 -30.26
C SER A 35 30.15 -1.13 -29.80
N HIS A 36 30.04 -0.46 -28.65
CA HIS A 36 29.30 0.80 -28.63
C HIS A 36 30.14 1.83 -27.87
N SER A 37 30.85 2.65 -28.65
CA SER A 37 31.34 3.95 -28.24
C SER A 37 30.16 4.72 -27.64
N CYS A 38 30.22 4.96 -26.33
CA CYS A 38 29.52 6.07 -25.72
C CYS A 38 30.36 7.29 -26.05
N ASP A 39 29.87 8.05 -27.03
CA ASP A 39 30.19 9.44 -27.24
C ASP A 39 29.95 10.15 -25.90
N GLU A 40 31.03 10.46 -25.19
CA GLU A 40 31.01 11.35 -24.03
C GLU A 40 30.78 12.77 -24.55
N THR A 41 29.50 13.10 -24.74
CA THR A 41 29.09 14.48 -24.96
C THR A 41 28.64 15.06 -23.63
N ASP A 42 29.54 15.78 -22.96
CA ASP A 42 29.36 17.03 -22.23
C ASP A 42 27.90 17.42 -21.82
N PHE A 43 27.22 16.60 -21.00
CA PHE A 43 25.89 16.90 -20.44
C PHE A 43 25.81 16.75 -18.91
N GLU A 44 26.95 16.73 -18.21
CA GLU A 44 26.97 16.46 -16.75
C GLU A 44 27.04 17.71 -15.86
N GLY A 45 27.14 18.92 -16.43
CA GLY A 45 27.32 20.17 -15.66
C GLY A 45 26.03 20.86 -15.21
N GLU A 46 24.98 20.86 -16.05
CA GLU A 46 23.74 21.60 -15.78
C GLU A 46 22.80 20.84 -14.83
N ASP A 47 22.70 19.51 -14.98
CA ASP A 47 21.84 18.65 -14.15
C ASP A 47 22.23 18.71 -12.65
N ALA A 48 23.53 18.82 -12.33
CA ALA A 48 23.99 18.81 -10.94
C ALA A 48 23.57 20.08 -10.17
N THR A 49 23.61 21.24 -10.84
CA THR A 49 23.24 22.54 -10.25
C THR A 49 21.73 22.61 -10.04
N GLU A 50 20.95 22.20 -11.05
CA GLU A 50 19.48 22.11 -10.94
C GLU A 50 19.06 21.14 -9.84
N MET A 51 19.72 19.98 -9.74
CA MET A 51 19.47 19.01 -8.67
C MET A 51 19.77 19.57 -7.28
N GLN A 52 20.77 20.44 -7.15
CA GLN A 52 21.12 21.08 -5.88
C GLN A 52 20.10 22.17 -5.52
N ASP A 53 19.72 23.04 -6.44
CA ASP A 53 18.67 24.06 -6.23
C ASP A 53 17.33 23.40 -5.86
N LEU A 54 16.95 22.31 -6.55
CA LEU A 54 15.75 21.53 -6.21
C LEU A 54 15.78 20.95 -4.78
N LYS A 55 16.96 20.51 -4.30
CA LYS A 55 17.11 20.03 -2.92
C LYS A 55 16.95 21.17 -1.93
N GLU A 56 17.56 22.32 -2.20
CA GLU A 56 17.49 23.51 -1.36
C GLU A 56 16.07 24.07 -1.28
N LEU A 57 15.37 24.14 -2.42
CA LEU A 57 13.96 24.51 -2.49
C LEU A 57 13.07 23.57 -1.68
N ASN A 58 13.31 22.27 -1.76
CA ASN A 58 12.55 21.28 -0.99
C ASN A 58 12.86 21.33 0.51
N ALA A 59 14.10 21.61 0.89
CA ALA A 59 14.48 21.83 2.28
C ALA A 59 13.83 23.10 2.85
N ALA A 60 13.86 24.20 2.09
CA ALA A 60 13.19 25.44 2.47
C ALA A 60 11.66 25.26 2.60
N LEU A 61 11.04 24.55 1.66
CA LEU A 61 9.60 24.25 1.71
C LEU A 61 9.23 23.42 2.95
N GLN A 62 10.08 22.46 3.32
CA GLN A 62 9.91 21.67 4.55
C GLN A 62 9.92 22.57 5.78
N VAL A 63 10.97 23.39 5.93
CA VAL A 63 11.12 24.29 7.08
C VAL A 63 9.93 25.24 7.19
N LEU A 64 9.46 25.81 6.08
CA LEU A 64 8.30 26.70 6.08
C LEU A 64 7.01 25.98 6.48
N THR A 65 6.82 24.74 6.03
CA THR A 65 5.64 23.93 6.38
C THR A 65 5.66 23.54 7.85
N ASP A 66 6.84 23.30 8.42
CA ASP A 66 7.02 22.96 9.83
C ASP A 66 6.76 24.17 10.75
N ILE A 67 7.21 25.38 10.35
CA ILE A 67 7.01 26.62 11.12
C ILE A 67 5.57 27.14 10.99
N PHE A 68 4.97 27.02 9.80
CA PHE A 68 3.64 27.56 9.49
C PHE A 68 2.70 26.45 8.99
N PRO A 69 2.28 25.52 9.86
CA PRO A 69 1.47 24.36 9.47
C PRO A 69 0.06 24.74 9.00
N ASP A 70 -0.39 25.96 9.27
CA ASP A 70 -1.70 26.47 8.90
C ASP A 70 -1.79 26.99 7.46
N VAL A 71 -0.65 27.14 6.77
CA VAL A 71 -0.60 27.65 5.39
C VAL A 71 -0.41 26.49 4.42
N GLN A 72 -1.05 26.57 3.26
CA GLN A 72 -0.91 25.57 2.20
C GLN A 72 0.49 25.59 1.55
N PRO A 73 1.14 24.43 1.31
CA PRO A 73 2.45 24.34 0.65
C PRO A 73 2.50 24.99 -0.73
N GLU A 74 1.36 25.06 -1.44
CA GLU A 74 1.20 25.75 -2.73
C GLU A 74 1.63 27.22 -2.65
N VAL A 75 1.29 27.90 -1.56
CA VAL A 75 1.62 29.33 -1.35
C VAL A 75 3.13 29.49 -1.19
N PHE A 76 3.75 28.63 -0.41
CA PHE A 76 5.20 28.64 -0.24
C PHE A 76 5.92 28.33 -1.54
N ARG A 77 5.39 27.42 -2.36
CA ARG A 77 5.97 27.13 -3.67
C ARG A 77 5.92 28.33 -4.61
N GLU A 78 4.80 29.05 -4.64
CA GLU A 78 4.66 30.28 -5.42
C GLU A 78 5.64 31.36 -4.94
N MET A 79 5.73 31.54 -3.62
CA MET A 79 6.63 32.53 -3.03
C MET A 79 8.10 32.20 -3.28
N LEU A 80 8.54 30.98 -2.95
CA LEU A 80 9.93 30.54 -3.13
C LEU A 80 10.38 30.59 -4.60
N SER A 81 9.48 30.33 -5.56
CA SER A 81 9.79 30.45 -7.00
C SER A 81 9.80 31.89 -7.52
N SER A 82 9.22 32.85 -6.79
CA SER A 82 9.19 34.27 -7.20
C SER A 82 10.42 35.07 -6.79
N PHE A 83 11.17 34.61 -5.78
CA PHE A 83 12.33 35.31 -5.23
C PHE A 83 13.65 34.73 -5.77
N ALA A 84 14.65 35.60 -5.94
CA ALA A 84 16.00 35.21 -6.35
C ALA A 84 16.66 34.27 -5.32
N GLU A 85 17.64 33.48 -5.77
CA GLU A 85 18.27 32.37 -5.04
C GLU A 85 18.83 32.74 -3.66
N GLU A 86 19.33 33.97 -3.52
CA GLU A 86 19.94 34.42 -2.28
C GLU A 86 18.89 34.67 -1.18
N SER A 87 18.95 33.87 -0.12
CA SER A 87 18.13 34.00 1.09
C SER A 87 16.60 33.87 0.89
N ARG A 88 16.16 33.07 -0.09
CA ARG A 88 14.72 32.79 -0.37
C ARG A 88 13.93 32.46 0.89
N LEU A 89 14.44 31.56 1.73
CA LEU A 89 13.77 31.11 2.95
C LEU A 89 13.53 32.27 3.94
N GLN A 90 14.54 33.11 4.17
CA GLN A 90 14.42 34.24 5.09
C GLN A 90 13.44 35.28 4.56
N VAL A 91 13.55 35.65 3.28
CA VAL A 91 12.68 36.65 2.64
C VAL A 91 11.22 36.19 2.65
N VAL A 92 10.97 34.91 2.34
CA VAL A 92 9.62 34.34 2.40
C VAL A 92 9.08 34.35 3.83
N THR A 93 9.89 33.94 4.80
CA THR A 93 9.52 33.95 6.23
C THR A 93 9.17 35.36 6.71
N GLU A 94 10.00 36.36 6.41
CA GLU A 94 9.73 37.75 6.76
C GLU A 94 8.45 38.28 6.12
N ASN A 95 8.21 37.97 4.85
CA ASN A 95 7.00 38.40 4.13
C ASN A 95 5.72 37.79 4.71
N ILE A 96 5.78 36.51 5.11
CA ILE A 96 4.68 35.82 5.80
C ILE A 96 4.44 36.47 7.16
N LEU A 97 5.49 36.75 7.95
CA LEU A 97 5.36 37.39 9.25
C LEU A 97 4.80 38.83 9.15
N LYS A 98 5.25 39.59 8.16
CA LYS A 98 4.80 40.97 7.92
C LYS A 98 3.37 41.05 7.37
N SER A 99 2.96 40.10 6.53
CA SER A 99 1.72 40.24 5.74
C SER A 99 1.01 38.91 5.42
N LYS A 100 0.89 38.02 6.41
CA LYS A 100 0.27 36.69 6.28
C LYS A 100 -1.05 36.67 5.51
N ALA A 101 -1.98 37.57 5.84
CA ALA A 101 -3.30 37.62 5.20
C ALA A 101 -3.24 37.97 3.69
N LYS A 102 -2.28 38.81 3.28
CA LYS A 102 -2.13 39.25 1.88
C LYS A 102 -1.68 38.12 0.98
N TRP A 103 -0.75 37.29 1.45
CA TRP A 103 -0.14 36.22 0.66
C TRP A 103 -0.94 34.92 0.71
N VAL A 104 -1.48 34.58 1.89
CA VAL A 104 -2.27 33.35 2.03
C VAL A 104 -3.61 33.46 1.28
N ARG A 105 -4.20 34.66 1.14
CA ARG A 105 -5.46 34.91 0.39
C ARG A 105 -6.57 33.87 0.67
N GLY A 106 -6.64 33.36 1.90
CA GLY A 106 -7.62 32.33 2.31
C GLY A 106 -7.23 30.87 2.03
N ARG A 107 -6.04 30.61 1.47
CA ARG A 107 -5.45 29.27 1.26
C ARG A 107 -4.83 28.71 2.54
N PHE A 108 -5.65 28.63 3.58
CA PHE A 108 -5.25 27.96 4.82
C PHE A 108 -5.40 26.45 4.66
N ARG A 109 -4.53 25.70 5.35
CA ARG A 109 -4.64 24.26 5.43
C ARG A 109 -5.87 23.93 6.28
N VAL A 110 -6.83 23.23 5.69
CA VAL A 110 -7.98 22.74 6.45
C VAL A 110 -7.48 21.57 7.31
N PRO A 111 -7.60 21.61 8.64
CA PRO A 111 -7.30 20.44 9.46
C PRO A 111 -8.26 19.34 9.03
N GLN A 112 -7.73 18.28 8.45
CA GLN A 112 -8.50 17.12 8.04
C GLN A 112 -9.02 16.48 9.33
N LYS A 113 -10.28 16.76 9.69
CA LYS A 113 -10.97 15.98 10.73
C LYS A 113 -11.08 14.56 10.20
N ASP A 114 -10.63 13.60 11.01
CA ASP A 114 -10.71 12.17 10.75
C ASP A 114 -12.17 11.71 10.69
N GLU A 115 -12.88 12.01 9.59
CA GLU A 115 -14.20 11.47 9.31
C GLU A 115 -14.07 10.29 8.31
N PRO A 116 -14.57 9.09 8.65
CA PRO A 116 -14.49 7.91 7.78
C PRO A 116 -15.57 7.96 6.69
N GLY A 117 -15.34 8.74 5.64
CA GLY A 117 -16.17 8.74 4.43
C GLY A 117 -15.80 7.61 3.45
N PRO A 118 -16.75 6.99 2.73
CA PRO A 118 -16.47 5.96 1.74
C PRO A 118 -16.03 6.62 0.43
N GLY A 119 -14.76 6.97 0.33
CA GLY A 119 -14.20 7.54 -0.89
C GLY A 119 -12.70 7.34 -0.91
N TYR A 120 -12.26 6.24 -1.54
CA TYR A 120 -10.88 5.89 -1.90
C TYR A 120 -9.80 6.87 -1.41
N THR A 121 -9.56 6.89 -0.10
CA THR A 121 -8.39 7.51 0.48
C THR A 121 -7.25 6.54 0.23
N TYR A 122 -6.30 6.95 -0.59
CA TYR A 122 -4.95 6.39 -0.45
C TYR A 122 -4.61 6.54 1.03
N LYS A 123 -4.39 5.42 1.71
CA LYS A 123 -3.79 5.46 3.05
C LYS A 123 -2.39 6.00 2.85
N THR A 124 -2.24 7.33 2.89
CA THR A 124 -1.00 7.91 3.38
C THR A 124 -0.81 7.28 4.75
N THR A 125 0.29 6.58 4.95
CA THR A 125 0.72 6.14 6.27
C THR A 125 0.98 7.40 7.10
N ALA A 126 -0.08 7.97 7.67
CA ALA A 126 -0.07 9.15 8.52
C ALA A 126 -0.87 8.83 9.77
N ALA A 127 -0.24 8.01 10.61
CA ALA A 127 -0.41 7.91 12.05
C ALA A 127 1.06 7.78 12.53
N VAL A 128 1.66 8.61 13.39
CA VAL A 128 1.21 9.42 14.52
C VAL A 128 2.32 10.48 14.79
N ASP A 129 1.90 11.66 15.26
CA ASP A 129 2.55 12.68 16.11
C ASP A 129 4.05 13.06 16.02
N GLY A 130 4.28 14.37 15.89
CA GLY A 130 5.22 15.11 16.75
C GLY A 130 6.74 14.94 16.56
N SER A 131 7.28 15.16 15.36
CA SER A 131 8.64 15.74 15.09
C SER A 131 9.18 15.30 13.72
N GLY A 132 9.04 16.15 12.68
CA GLY A 132 9.76 15.94 11.41
C GLY A 132 9.01 15.10 10.37
N GLN A 133 7.73 15.41 10.13
CA GLN A 133 7.00 14.80 9.02
C GLN A 133 7.56 15.33 7.70
N VAL A 134 8.39 14.52 7.07
CA VAL A 134 8.94 14.75 5.75
C VAL A 134 7.77 14.94 4.76
N LEU A 135 7.69 16.13 4.15
CA LEU A 135 6.65 16.56 3.20
C LEU A 135 6.38 15.44 2.19
N PRO A 136 5.11 15.11 1.90
CA PRO A 136 4.75 14.15 0.87
C PRO A 136 5.46 14.47 -0.43
N LEU A 137 5.91 13.45 -1.16
CA LEU A 137 6.63 13.65 -2.42
C LEU A 137 5.79 14.49 -3.39
N GLU A 138 4.47 14.34 -3.38
CA GLU A 138 3.50 15.06 -4.21
C GLU A 138 3.44 16.56 -3.92
N GLU A 139 3.84 17.01 -2.73
CA GLU A 139 3.81 18.42 -2.33
C GLU A 139 5.15 19.14 -2.58
N ARG A 140 6.22 18.37 -2.80
CA ARG A 140 7.57 18.87 -3.10
C ARG A 140 7.72 19.42 -4.52
N TYR A 141 8.75 20.23 -4.72
CA TYR A 141 9.25 20.55 -6.05
C TYR A 141 9.70 19.30 -6.77
N ARG A 142 9.28 19.17 -8.04
CA ARG A 142 9.61 18.05 -8.92
C ARG A 142 10.57 18.52 -10.00
N SER A 143 11.48 17.64 -10.40
CA SER A 143 12.42 17.90 -11.50
C SER A 143 11.69 18.15 -12.82
N ASP A 144 12.28 18.96 -13.69
CA ASP A 144 11.68 19.25 -15.00
C ASP A 144 11.68 18.04 -15.93
N GLN A 145 12.66 17.15 -15.78
CA GLN A 145 12.68 15.83 -16.41
C GLN A 145 11.44 15.02 -16.00
N TYR A 146 11.10 14.99 -14.70
CA TYR A 146 9.88 14.34 -14.21
C TYR A 146 8.62 14.98 -14.80
N ARG A 147 8.48 16.31 -14.73
CA ARG A 147 7.31 17.04 -15.24
C ARG A 147 7.07 16.77 -16.73
N THR A 148 8.15 16.72 -17.50
CA THR A 148 8.11 16.41 -18.94
C THR A 148 7.74 14.95 -19.20
N ALA A 149 8.30 14.01 -18.44
CA ALA A 149 7.95 12.60 -18.55
C ALA A 149 6.49 12.32 -18.18
N VAL A 150 5.97 12.93 -17.11
CA VAL A 150 4.56 12.82 -16.70
C VAL A 150 3.64 13.34 -17.79
N LYS A 151 3.98 14.51 -18.33
CA LYS A 151 3.23 15.13 -19.42
C LYS A 151 3.12 14.19 -20.63
N GLN A 152 4.23 13.58 -21.04
CA GLN A 152 4.26 12.62 -22.15
C GLN A 152 3.43 11.36 -21.83
N ALA A 153 3.59 10.79 -20.62
CA ALA A 153 2.84 9.60 -20.20
C ALA A 153 1.32 9.84 -20.18
N LEU A 154 0.88 10.97 -19.62
CA LEU A 154 -0.54 11.35 -19.57
C LEU A 154 -1.11 11.64 -20.96
N PHE A 155 -0.34 12.22 -21.89
CA PHE A 155 -0.82 12.38 -23.26
C PHE A 155 -0.92 11.06 -24.03
N GLN A 156 -0.03 10.12 -23.74
CA GLN A 156 -0.11 8.79 -24.33
C GLN A 156 -1.35 8.04 -23.85
N GLU A 157 -1.70 8.15 -22.57
CA GLU A 157 -2.86 7.48 -21.98
C GLU A 157 -4.18 8.20 -22.30
N PHE A 158 -4.23 9.52 -22.13
CA PHE A 158 -5.45 10.33 -22.26
C PHE A 158 -5.50 11.12 -23.57
N GLY A 159 -4.90 10.61 -24.64
CA GLY A 159 -4.84 11.30 -25.95
C GLY A 159 -6.20 11.59 -26.61
N THR A 160 -7.31 11.17 -26.00
CA THR A 160 -8.67 11.59 -26.37
C THR A 160 -9.04 12.96 -25.79
N LEU A 161 -8.53 13.30 -24.60
CA LEU A 161 -8.81 14.56 -23.91
C LEU A 161 -7.99 15.72 -24.53
N SER A 162 -8.49 16.95 -24.39
CA SER A 162 -7.75 18.12 -24.87
C SER A 162 -6.47 18.33 -24.07
N TYR A 163 -5.43 18.79 -24.76
CA TYR A 163 -4.13 19.10 -24.19
C TYR A 163 -4.22 20.11 -23.03
N SER A 164 -5.10 21.11 -23.17
CA SER A 164 -5.35 22.13 -22.14
C SER A 164 -5.96 21.54 -20.87
N ALA A 165 -6.91 20.61 -20.99
CA ALA A 165 -7.53 19.98 -19.82
C ALA A 165 -6.53 19.12 -19.05
N ILE A 166 -5.68 18.36 -19.75
CA ILE A 166 -4.61 17.58 -19.11
C ILE A 166 -3.61 18.50 -18.40
N ARG A 167 -3.16 19.59 -19.06
CA ARG A 167 -2.26 20.56 -18.43
C ARG A 167 -2.86 21.26 -17.21
N ALA A 168 -4.16 21.59 -17.27
CA ALA A 168 -4.86 22.18 -16.13
C ALA A 168 -4.87 21.23 -14.93
N VAL A 169 -5.22 19.95 -15.13
CA VAL A 169 -5.21 18.95 -14.07
C VAL A 169 -3.79 18.74 -13.53
N MET A 170 -2.78 18.67 -14.40
CA MET A 170 -1.38 18.55 -13.97
C MET A 170 -0.96 19.72 -13.08
N ALA A 171 -1.34 20.96 -13.43
CA ALA A 171 -1.02 22.13 -12.62
C ALA A 171 -1.69 22.08 -11.24
N GLU A 172 -2.94 21.62 -11.18
CA GLU A 172 -3.72 21.49 -9.94
C GLU A 172 -3.07 20.50 -8.95
N VAL A 173 -2.52 19.39 -9.44
CA VAL A 173 -1.97 18.32 -8.59
C VAL A 173 -0.44 18.30 -8.53
N ASN A 174 0.21 19.44 -8.79
CA ASN A 174 1.67 19.57 -8.76
C ASN A 174 2.40 18.54 -9.65
N HIS A 175 1.88 18.28 -10.84
CA HIS A 175 2.40 17.32 -11.82
C HIS A 175 2.49 15.87 -11.30
N SER A 176 1.85 15.53 -10.19
CA SER A 176 1.77 14.16 -9.69
C SER A 176 0.96 13.29 -10.65
N TYR A 177 1.60 12.25 -11.20
CA TYR A 177 0.92 11.30 -12.06
C TYR A 177 -0.16 10.52 -11.28
N THR A 178 0.17 10.07 -10.06
CA THR A 178 -0.74 9.30 -9.21
C THR A 178 -2.05 10.02 -8.93
N ARG A 179 -2.00 11.33 -8.66
CA ARG A 179 -3.18 12.17 -8.38
C ARG A 179 -3.90 12.61 -9.66
N ALA A 180 -3.17 12.89 -10.74
CA ALA A 180 -3.77 13.34 -11.99
C ALA A 180 -4.62 12.24 -12.66
N ARG A 181 -4.12 11.01 -12.68
CA ARG A 181 -4.75 9.88 -13.39
C ARG A 181 -6.23 9.64 -13.03
N PRO A 182 -6.64 9.49 -11.75
CA PRO A 182 -8.05 9.25 -11.41
C PRO A 182 -8.96 10.43 -11.78
N ILE A 183 -8.48 11.67 -11.68
CA ILE A 183 -9.22 12.86 -12.10
C ILE A 183 -9.48 12.81 -13.61
N LEU A 184 -8.43 12.50 -14.39
CA LEU A 184 -8.52 12.39 -15.84
C LEU A 184 -9.41 11.22 -16.29
N LEU A 185 -9.34 10.07 -15.62
CA LEU A 185 -10.27 8.95 -15.84
C LEU A 185 -11.72 9.37 -15.58
N GLY A 186 -11.97 10.11 -14.50
CA GLY A 186 -13.29 10.65 -14.17
C GLY A 186 -13.81 11.67 -15.18
N LEU A 187 -12.93 12.45 -15.82
CA LEU A 187 -13.30 13.38 -16.89
C LEU A 187 -13.63 12.64 -18.20
N VAL A 188 -12.85 11.61 -18.54
CA VAL A 188 -13.09 10.79 -19.73
C VAL A 188 -14.40 10.03 -19.61
N SER A 189 -14.69 9.43 -18.45
CA SER A 189 -15.92 8.65 -18.25
C SER A 189 -17.19 9.51 -18.30
N LYS A 190 -17.12 10.78 -17.90
CA LYS A 190 -18.27 11.72 -17.93
C LYS A 190 -18.52 12.34 -19.30
N SER A 191 -17.55 12.31 -20.22
CA SER A 191 -17.67 13.02 -21.49
C SER A 191 -18.08 12.09 -22.63
N TRP A 192 -19.38 11.99 -22.91
CA TRP A 192 -19.91 11.23 -24.06
C TRP A 192 -19.34 11.69 -25.41
N ARG A 193 -18.94 12.97 -25.51
CA ARG A 193 -18.28 13.54 -26.71
C ARG A 193 -16.91 12.91 -26.95
N GLN A 194 -16.24 12.41 -25.91
CA GLN A 194 -14.98 11.70 -26.05
C GLN A 194 -15.18 10.25 -26.47
N SER A 195 -16.29 9.62 -26.05
CA SER A 195 -16.71 8.30 -26.53
C SER A 195 -17.00 8.29 -28.04
N PHE A 196 -17.53 9.40 -28.59
CA PHE A 196 -17.76 9.52 -30.04
C PHE A 196 -16.45 9.71 -30.83
N LYS A 197 -15.51 10.52 -30.30
CA LYS A 197 -14.19 10.70 -30.92
C LYS A 197 -13.34 9.43 -30.90
N SER A 198 -13.39 8.65 -29.82
CA SER A 198 -12.68 7.36 -29.75
C SER A 198 -13.22 6.33 -30.73
N LEU A 199 -14.54 6.33 -30.96
CA LEU A 199 -15.19 5.49 -31.98
C LEU A 199 -14.76 5.91 -33.40
N LEU A 200 -14.74 7.22 -33.69
CA LEU A 200 -14.33 7.73 -35.00
C LEU A 200 -12.82 7.56 -35.26
N MET A 201 -11.98 7.66 -34.24
CA MET A 201 -10.51 7.51 -34.35
C MET A 201 -10.02 6.08 -34.08
N ARG A 202 -10.92 5.11 -33.87
CA ARG A 202 -10.61 3.71 -33.46
C ARG A 202 -9.56 3.61 -32.35
N ARG A 203 -9.51 4.56 -31.42
CA ARG A 203 -8.58 4.55 -30.29
C ARG A 203 -9.24 3.85 -29.11
N LYS A 204 -8.51 2.96 -28.44
CA LYS A 204 -8.97 2.33 -27.18
C LYS A 204 -9.14 3.40 -26.11
N ALA A 205 -10.30 3.41 -25.45
CA ALA A 205 -10.52 4.32 -24.33
C ALA A 205 -9.59 3.94 -23.17
N PRO A 206 -9.01 4.92 -22.46
CA PRO A 206 -8.18 4.63 -21.29
C PRO A 206 -9.03 3.92 -20.23
N SER A 207 -8.53 2.78 -19.75
CA SER A 207 -9.19 1.93 -18.77
C SER A 207 -8.53 2.11 -17.40
N ALA A 208 -9.31 1.92 -16.34
CA ALA A 208 -8.76 1.85 -14.98
C ALA A 208 -7.84 0.62 -14.81
N VAL A 209 -8.14 -0.48 -15.51
CA VAL A 209 -7.49 -1.79 -15.37
C VAL A 209 -6.31 -1.96 -16.34
N GLU A 210 -6.44 -1.47 -17.57
CA GLU A 210 -5.41 -1.61 -18.60
C GLU A 210 -4.63 -0.31 -18.77
N HIS A 211 -3.30 -0.39 -18.61
CA HIS A 211 -2.42 0.76 -18.70
C HIS A 211 -1.43 0.63 -19.87
N PRO A 212 -1.28 1.64 -20.76
CA PRO A 212 -0.50 1.53 -22.00
C PRO A 212 1.01 1.31 -21.79
N LEU A 213 1.53 1.69 -20.61
CA LEU A 213 2.94 1.47 -20.24
C LEU A 213 3.19 0.11 -19.58
N VAL A 214 2.16 -0.69 -19.32
CA VAL A 214 2.33 -2.04 -18.75
C VAL A 214 2.38 -3.06 -19.90
N THR A 215 3.42 -3.88 -19.92
CA THR A 215 3.59 -5.01 -20.84
C THR A 215 3.65 -6.30 -20.06
N TRP A 216 3.12 -7.37 -20.64
CA TRP A 216 3.16 -8.71 -20.05
C TRP A 216 4.22 -9.51 -20.78
N GLN A 217 5.21 -10.02 -20.03
CA GLN A 217 6.30 -10.82 -20.58
C GLN A 217 6.31 -12.20 -19.91
N ARG A 218 6.53 -13.27 -20.69
CA ARG A 218 6.74 -14.61 -20.12
C ARG A 218 8.06 -14.64 -19.36
N CYS A 219 8.04 -15.19 -18.15
CA CYS A 219 9.25 -15.42 -17.37
C CYS A 219 10.03 -16.62 -17.97
N ALA A 220 11.36 -16.58 -17.96
CA ALA A 220 12.16 -17.70 -18.45
C ALA A 220 12.20 -18.89 -17.47
N LYS A 221 12.05 -18.61 -16.17
CA LYS A 221 12.12 -19.63 -15.10
C LYS A 221 10.77 -20.32 -14.84
N SER A 222 9.67 -19.65 -15.17
CA SER A 222 8.32 -20.18 -15.05
C SER A 222 7.52 -19.73 -16.26
N ASP A 223 6.63 -20.57 -16.79
CA ASP A 223 5.80 -20.19 -17.95
C ASP A 223 4.71 -19.12 -17.62
N ARG A 224 4.88 -18.41 -16.51
CA ARG A 224 3.96 -17.39 -16.00
C ARG A 224 4.24 -16.03 -16.67
N LEU A 225 3.17 -15.27 -16.88
CA LEU A 225 3.24 -13.90 -17.38
C LEU A 225 3.51 -12.92 -16.23
N VAL A 226 4.59 -12.14 -16.37
CA VAL A 226 5.01 -11.14 -15.40
C VAL A 226 4.75 -9.74 -15.98
N PRO A 227 4.05 -8.86 -15.24
CA PRO A 227 3.85 -7.49 -15.67
C PRO A 227 5.15 -6.70 -15.53
N LYS A 228 5.51 -5.96 -16.58
CA LYS A 228 6.66 -5.06 -16.62
C LYS A 228 6.24 -3.67 -17.07
N LEU A 229 6.95 -2.67 -16.59
CA LEU A 229 6.75 -1.29 -16.98
C LEU A 229 7.67 -0.95 -18.17
N LYS A 230 7.14 -0.25 -19.18
CA LYS A 230 7.97 0.41 -20.20
C LYS A 230 8.72 1.57 -19.54
N PRO A 231 10.05 1.64 -19.65
CA PRO A 231 10.82 2.70 -19.02
C PRO A 231 10.44 4.06 -19.63
N THR A 232 10.22 5.04 -18.77
CA THR A 232 10.10 6.45 -19.14
C THR A 232 11.45 7.14 -18.95
N LYS A 233 11.56 8.38 -19.44
CA LYS A 233 12.77 9.22 -19.34
C LYS A 233 13.06 9.75 -17.93
N SER A 234 12.21 9.47 -16.94
CA SER A 234 12.42 9.89 -15.54
C SER A 234 12.39 8.68 -14.61
N ILE A 235 13.45 8.52 -13.82
CA ILE A 235 13.58 7.44 -12.83
C ILE A 235 12.53 7.60 -11.71
N GLU A 236 12.28 8.83 -11.27
CA GLU A 236 11.25 9.15 -10.28
C GLU A 236 9.87 8.68 -10.74
N LEU A 237 9.50 8.99 -11.99
CA LEU A 237 8.22 8.57 -12.56
C LEU A 237 8.16 7.05 -12.72
N ASN A 238 9.25 6.41 -13.15
CA ASN A 238 9.31 4.95 -13.26
C ASN A 238 9.05 4.27 -11.91
N ARG A 239 9.63 4.81 -10.83
CA ARG A 239 9.41 4.31 -9.47
C ARG A 239 7.96 4.50 -9.02
N GLU A 240 7.39 5.68 -9.28
CA GLU A 240 5.99 6.00 -8.96
C GLU A 240 5.02 5.06 -9.70
N LEU A 241 5.18 4.91 -11.01
CA LEU A 241 4.40 4.01 -11.85
C LEU A 241 4.57 2.54 -11.46
N HIS A 242 5.79 2.12 -11.15
CA HIS A 242 6.06 0.76 -10.68
C HIS A 242 5.30 0.46 -9.38
N ASN A 243 5.36 1.38 -8.42
CA ASN A 243 4.67 1.24 -7.14
C ASN A 243 3.14 1.26 -7.30
N MET A 244 2.61 2.11 -8.18
CA MET A 244 1.18 2.23 -8.41
C MET A 244 0.60 1.05 -9.22
N LEU A 245 1.30 0.61 -10.27
CA LEU A 245 0.75 -0.30 -11.28
C LEU A 245 1.28 -1.72 -11.15
N ILE A 246 2.59 -1.89 -10.99
CA ILE A 246 3.24 -3.21 -11.05
C ILE A 246 3.18 -3.91 -9.70
N ARG A 247 3.54 -3.20 -8.62
CA ARG A 247 3.58 -3.75 -7.26
C ARG A 247 2.25 -4.40 -6.81
N PRO A 248 1.06 -3.78 -6.99
CA PRO A 248 -0.19 -4.43 -6.59
C PRO A 248 -0.54 -5.64 -7.45
N LEU A 249 -0.14 -5.66 -8.73
CA LEU A 249 -0.36 -6.83 -9.59
C LEU A 249 0.49 -8.01 -9.14
N ILE A 250 1.78 -7.78 -8.87
CA ILE A 250 2.69 -8.82 -8.35
C ILE A 250 2.20 -9.30 -6.97
N ALA A 251 1.80 -8.38 -6.08
CA ALA A 251 1.29 -8.75 -4.77
C ALA A 251 0.04 -9.64 -4.87
N ARG A 252 -0.89 -9.33 -5.78
CA ARG A 252 -2.08 -10.16 -6.03
C ARG A 252 -1.69 -11.54 -6.57
N GLN A 253 -0.79 -11.60 -7.55
CA GLN A 253 -0.31 -12.85 -8.11
C GLN A 253 0.37 -13.73 -7.05
N ASN A 254 1.22 -13.14 -6.21
CA ASN A 254 1.89 -13.88 -5.13
C ASN A 254 0.87 -14.37 -4.09
N GLN A 255 -0.14 -13.56 -3.76
CA GLN A 255 -1.18 -13.97 -2.81
C GLN A 255 -2.01 -15.14 -3.35
N GLU A 256 -2.31 -15.15 -4.65
CA GLU A 256 -3.03 -16.24 -5.30
C GLU A 256 -2.17 -17.52 -5.33
N GLN A 257 -0.89 -17.40 -5.68
CA GLN A 257 0.05 -18.51 -5.61
C GLN A 257 0.17 -19.09 -4.20
N LEU A 258 0.36 -18.25 -3.18
CA LEU A 258 0.44 -18.73 -1.80
C LEU A 258 -0.84 -19.44 -1.33
N ARG A 259 -2.01 -19.06 -1.86
CA ARG A 259 -3.27 -19.76 -1.57
C ARG A 259 -3.33 -21.12 -2.24
N GLU A 260 -2.95 -21.20 -3.51
CA GLU A 260 -2.89 -22.46 -4.26
C GLU A 260 -1.86 -23.41 -3.64
N ASP A 261 -0.64 -22.93 -3.38
CA ASP A 261 0.45 -23.69 -2.79
C ASP A 261 0.06 -24.21 -1.40
N ARG A 262 -0.60 -23.38 -0.58
CA ARG A 262 -1.12 -23.79 0.73
C ARG A 262 -2.19 -24.86 0.60
N SER A 263 -3.18 -24.69 -0.28
CA SER A 263 -4.23 -25.68 -0.47
C SER A 263 -3.68 -27.01 -0.96
N LEU A 264 -2.65 -26.98 -1.82
CA LEU A 264 -1.98 -28.19 -2.29
C LEU A 264 -1.19 -28.85 -1.16
N ALA A 265 -0.47 -28.07 -0.35
CA ALA A 265 0.25 -28.59 0.81
C ALA A 265 -0.68 -29.28 1.81
N GLU A 266 -1.83 -28.65 2.13
CA GLU A 266 -2.87 -29.23 3.00
C GLU A 266 -3.36 -30.57 2.43
N GLN A 267 -3.68 -30.65 1.13
CA GLN A 267 -4.12 -31.90 0.49
C GLN A 267 -3.06 -33.01 0.50
N LEU A 268 -1.78 -32.65 0.27
CA LEU A 268 -0.69 -33.61 0.30
C LEU A 268 -0.43 -34.13 1.72
N ASN A 269 -0.50 -33.24 2.70
CA ASN A 269 -0.37 -33.59 4.11
C ASN A 269 -1.50 -34.52 4.56
N ASP A 270 -2.75 -34.22 4.22
CA ASP A 270 -3.90 -35.08 4.51
C ASP A 270 -3.75 -36.46 3.86
N ALA A 271 -3.37 -36.51 2.58
CA ALA A 271 -3.19 -37.77 1.87
C ALA A 271 -2.05 -38.64 2.44
N GLU A 272 -0.93 -38.04 2.83
CA GLU A 272 0.18 -38.75 3.47
C GLU A 272 -0.19 -39.24 4.86
N ALA A 273 -0.93 -38.44 5.63
CA ALA A 273 -1.44 -38.84 6.93
C ALA A 273 -2.44 -40.02 6.81
N GLU A 274 -3.31 -40.02 5.80
CA GLU A 274 -4.20 -41.16 5.49
C GLU A 274 -3.40 -42.43 5.19
N GLU A 275 -2.35 -42.34 4.35
CA GLU A 275 -1.53 -43.50 3.96
C GLU A 275 -0.76 -44.08 5.14
N LEU A 276 -0.25 -43.24 6.04
CA LEU A 276 0.49 -43.65 7.22
C LEU A 276 -0.39 -43.99 8.42
N GLY A 277 -1.71 -43.78 8.33
CA GLY A 277 -2.63 -43.92 9.46
C GLY A 277 -2.34 -42.92 10.59
N ALA A 278 -1.74 -41.78 10.26
CA ALA A 278 -1.37 -40.71 11.19
C ALA A 278 -2.45 -39.60 11.25
N ILE A 279 -3.70 -40.00 11.18
CA ILE A 279 -4.86 -39.13 11.41
C ILE A 279 -5.32 -39.34 12.84
N TYR A 280 -5.46 -38.24 13.56
CA TYR A 280 -5.86 -38.25 14.96
C TYR A 280 -7.24 -37.65 15.11
N ASP A 281 -8.08 -38.30 15.90
CA ASP A 281 -9.39 -37.77 16.25
C ASP A 281 -9.30 -37.03 17.59
N CYS A 282 -9.64 -35.74 17.60
CA CYS A 282 -9.70 -35.00 18.85
C CYS A 282 -10.85 -35.52 19.72
N GLU A 283 -10.54 -36.06 20.89
CA GLU A 283 -11.56 -36.63 21.81
C GLU A 283 -12.60 -35.61 22.31
N CYS A 284 -12.28 -34.31 22.27
CA CYS A 284 -13.18 -33.25 22.73
C CYS A 284 -14.20 -32.80 21.67
N CYS A 285 -13.84 -32.85 20.38
CA CYS A 285 -14.69 -32.35 19.30
C CYS A 285 -14.94 -33.36 18.18
N PHE A 286 -14.35 -34.55 18.25
CA PHE A 286 -14.43 -35.64 17.28
C PHE A 286 -14.08 -35.20 15.85
N THR A 287 -13.19 -34.21 15.72
CA THR A 287 -12.64 -33.77 14.44
C THR A 287 -11.34 -34.49 14.19
N SER A 288 -11.20 -35.08 13.00
CA SER A 288 -9.97 -35.70 12.49
C SER A 288 -8.98 -34.63 12.04
N THR A 289 -7.75 -34.69 12.52
CA THR A 289 -6.66 -33.77 12.16
C THR A 289 -5.33 -34.49 11.97
N THR A 290 -4.42 -33.88 11.22
CA THR A 290 -3.03 -34.32 11.08
C THR A 290 -2.17 -33.80 12.24
N THR A 291 -1.00 -34.41 12.46
CA THR A 291 -0.08 -34.08 13.57
C THR A 291 0.32 -32.59 13.60
N GLU A 292 0.51 -31.95 12.44
CA GLU A 292 0.89 -30.54 12.37
C GLU A 292 -0.22 -29.58 12.81
N ASP A 293 -1.48 -30.03 12.75
CA ASP A 293 -2.67 -29.26 13.13
C ASP A 293 -3.14 -29.52 14.58
N GLU A 294 -2.60 -30.53 15.27
CA GLU A 294 -2.99 -30.90 16.63
C GLU A 294 -2.83 -29.75 17.62
N ASP A 295 -1.69 -29.07 17.60
CA ASP A 295 -1.39 -27.93 18.49
C ASP A 295 -2.38 -26.78 18.32
N VAL A 296 -2.84 -26.54 17.08
CA VAL A 296 -3.82 -25.50 16.76
C VAL A 296 -5.21 -25.89 17.27
N VAL A 297 -5.58 -27.17 17.16
CA VAL A 297 -6.85 -27.67 17.67
C VAL A 297 -6.88 -27.65 19.19
N ILE A 298 -5.81 -28.10 19.86
CA ILE A 298 -5.67 -28.08 21.32
C ILE A 298 -5.82 -26.65 21.85
N LYS A 299 -5.16 -25.68 21.22
CA LYS A 299 -5.26 -24.27 21.62
C LYS A 299 -6.67 -23.71 21.48
N ARG A 300 -7.37 -24.00 20.37
CA ARG A 300 -8.77 -23.58 20.18
C ARG A 300 -9.71 -24.25 21.18
N ALA A 301 -9.48 -25.51 21.51
CA ALA A 301 -10.25 -26.23 22.52
C ALA A 301 -10.07 -25.61 23.90
N ALA A 302 -8.83 -25.25 24.27
CA ALA A 302 -8.51 -24.55 25.51
C ALA A 302 -9.18 -23.17 25.60
N GLU A 303 -9.09 -22.34 24.56
CA GLU A 303 -9.76 -21.03 24.50
C GLU A 303 -11.29 -21.14 24.64
N LYS A 304 -11.89 -22.16 24.01
CA LYS A 304 -13.33 -22.44 24.11
C LYS A 304 -13.71 -22.90 25.51
N ALA A 305 -12.91 -23.75 26.14
CA ALA A 305 -13.13 -24.21 27.51
C ALA A 305 -13.03 -23.05 28.52
N GLU A 306 -12.04 -22.16 28.37
CA GLU A 306 -11.88 -20.97 29.20
C GLU A 306 -13.08 -20.03 29.07
N LYS A 307 -13.57 -19.79 27.84
CA LYS A 307 -14.77 -18.99 27.61
C LYS A 307 -16.00 -19.59 28.27
N GLN A 308 -16.21 -20.91 28.13
CA GLN A 308 -17.33 -21.60 28.77
C GLN A 308 -17.24 -21.61 30.30
N TRP A 309 -16.03 -21.63 30.85
CA TRP A 309 -15.82 -21.48 32.29
C TRP A 309 -16.19 -20.06 32.75
N LYS A 310 -15.71 -19.01 32.07
CA LYS A 310 -16.08 -17.61 32.37
C LYS A 310 -17.59 -17.36 32.27
N ASP A 311 -18.25 -17.93 31.25
CA ASP A 311 -19.70 -17.81 31.08
C ASP A 311 -20.48 -18.51 32.20
N ARG A 312 -19.97 -19.65 32.71
CA ARG A 312 -20.56 -20.35 33.86
C ARG A 312 -20.35 -19.58 35.15
N GLU A 313 -19.14 -19.08 35.41
CA GLU A 313 -18.85 -18.24 36.58
C GLU A 313 -19.70 -16.95 36.59
N ALA A 314 -19.85 -16.29 35.43
CA ALA A 314 -20.66 -15.08 35.32
C ALA A 314 -22.14 -15.36 35.62
N LYS A 315 -22.66 -16.50 35.16
CA LYS A 315 -24.04 -16.96 35.48
C LYS A 315 -24.20 -17.32 36.95
N GLU A 316 -23.22 -18.00 37.55
CA GLU A 316 -23.26 -18.44 38.95
C GLU A 316 -23.13 -17.25 39.92
N LYS A 317 -22.29 -16.26 39.60
CA LYS A 317 -22.13 -15.02 40.37
C LYS A 317 -23.21 -13.96 40.07
N GLY A 318 -24.16 -14.26 39.19
CA GLY A 318 -25.26 -13.34 38.84
C GLY A 318 -24.82 -12.04 38.15
N TRP A 319 -23.66 -12.05 37.49
CA TRP A 319 -23.10 -10.87 36.83
C TRP A 319 -23.65 -10.76 35.40
N THR A 320 -24.62 -9.87 35.21
CA THR A 320 -25.01 -9.38 33.88
C THR A 320 -24.07 -8.24 33.49
N TRP A 321 -23.35 -8.37 32.37
CA TRP A 321 -22.46 -7.33 31.79
C TRP A 321 -23.15 -6.05 31.31
N GLU A 322 -24.39 -5.81 31.74
CA GLU A 322 -25.20 -4.68 31.36
C GLU A 322 -25.06 -3.57 32.42
N GLY A 323 -23.99 -2.80 32.37
CA GLY A 323 -23.78 -1.77 33.39
C GLY A 323 -22.48 -0.97 33.35
N SER A 324 -21.97 -0.58 32.18
CA SER A 324 -20.87 0.39 32.12
C SER A 324 -20.92 1.22 30.84
N GLN A 325 -22.01 1.99 30.67
CA GLN A 325 -22.01 3.19 29.85
C GLN A 325 -23.29 4.00 30.12
N THR A 326 -23.25 4.87 31.13
CA THR A 326 -23.99 6.15 31.15
C THR A 326 -23.43 7.03 32.28
N ILE A 327 -22.37 7.78 32.00
CA ILE A 327 -22.09 9.00 32.76
C ILE A 327 -22.91 10.11 32.09
N SER A 328 -24.16 10.26 32.52
CA SER A 328 -24.97 11.43 32.20
C SER A 328 -24.59 12.57 33.13
N ARG A 329 -23.99 13.60 32.52
CA ARG A 329 -23.77 14.96 33.01
C ARG A 329 -25.00 15.51 33.75
N SER A 330 -24.93 15.65 35.08
CA SER A 330 -25.88 16.47 35.83
C SER A 330 -25.44 17.94 35.80
N LYS A 331 -26.38 18.79 35.40
CA LYS A 331 -26.39 20.23 35.66
C LYS A 331 -27.00 20.42 37.05
N ASP A 332 -26.58 21.49 37.72
CA ASP A 332 -27.18 22.12 38.90
C ASP A 332 -26.40 21.91 40.21
N GLY A 333 -26.10 23.05 40.84
CA GLY A 333 -25.04 23.22 41.81
C GLY A 333 -25.44 23.07 43.28
N LEU A 334 -24.48 22.52 44.04
CA LEU A 334 -24.02 22.82 45.41
C LEU A 334 -25.03 22.82 46.60
N PRO A 335 -24.58 22.62 47.87
CA PRO A 335 -23.27 22.15 48.36
C PRO A 335 -23.33 21.02 49.43
N GLY A 336 -22.24 20.26 49.52
CA GLY A 336 -21.67 19.81 50.80
C GLY A 336 -22.29 18.60 51.52
N MET A 337 -21.74 17.41 51.27
CA MET A 337 -21.64 16.36 52.29
C MET A 337 -20.31 15.62 52.12
N LYS A 338 -19.49 15.67 53.16
CA LYS A 338 -18.23 14.94 53.27
C LYS A 338 -18.56 13.46 53.44
N ALA A 339 -18.09 12.61 52.53
CA ALA A 339 -17.99 11.17 52.77
C ALA A 339 -16.51 10.82 52.86
N THR A 340 -16.04 10.67 54.09
CA THR A 340 -14.83 9.92 54.42
C THR A 340 -15.07 8.47 54.06
N GLY A 341 -14.28 7.92 53.15
CA GLY A 341 -14.32 6.51 52.77
C GLY A 341 -13.01 6.15 52.11
N THR A 342 -12.08 5.67 52.92
CA THR A 342 -10.82 5.04 52.52
C THR A 342 -11.09 3.97 51.46
N LYS A 343 -10.49 4.13 50.27
CA LYS A 343 -10.36 3.05 49.30
C LYS A 343 -9.26 2.12 49.79
N ASP A 344 -9.65 1.14 50.61
CA ASP A 344 -8.84 -0.06 50.81
C ASP A 344 -8.87 -0.85 49.50
N TRP A 345 -7.74 -0.81 48.80
CA TRP A 345 -7.44 -1.77 47.76
C TRP A 345 -7.01 -3.05 48.47
N MET A 346 -7.93 -3.99 48.65
CA MET A 346 -7.56 -5.38 48.93
C MET A 346 -6.87 -5.95 47.68
N HIS A 347 -5.54 -5.91 47.67
CA HIS A 347 -4.73 -6.85 46.90
C HIS A 347 -4.97 -8.25 47.50
N PRO A 348 -5.39 -9.26 46.72
CA PRO A 348 -5.29 -10.64 47.19
C PRO A 348 -3.81 -11.03 47.25
N ASP A 349 -3.36 -11.57 48.39
CA ASP A 349 -2.03 -12.14 48.60
C ASP A 349 -1.80 -13.29 47.62
N TRP A 350 -1.05 -13.00 46.55
CA TRP A 350 -0.69 -13.94 45.50
C TRP A 350 0.34 -14.98 45.97
N GLU A 351 1.01 -14.74 47.10
CA GLU A 351 1.97 -15.68 47.69
C GLU A 351 1.27 -16.92 48.28
N LEU A 352 0.10 -16.76 48.90
CA LEU A 352 -0.69 -17.86 49.45
C LEU A 352 -1.29 -18.79 48.39
N VAL A 353 -1.57 -18.26 47.20
CA VAL A 353 -2.09 -19.05 46.06
C VAL A 353 -0.97 -19.85 45.40
N MET A 354 0.24 -19.30 45.35
CA MET A 354 1.40 -19.97 44.75
C MET A 354 1.95 -21.08 45.66
N ASP A 355 1.96 -20.87 46.98
CA ASP A 355 2.40 -21.89 47.93
C ASP A 355 1.44 -23.10 47.97
N SER A 356 0.13 -22.87 47.85
CA SER A 356 -0.86 -23.96 47.80
C SER A 356 -0.81 -24.74 46.48
N ALA A 357 -0.42 -24.10 45.37
CA ALA A 357 -0.21 -24.77 44.09
C ALA A 357 1.10 -25.59 44.08
N LEU A 358 2.13 -25.16 44.82
CA LEU A 358 3.39 -25.88 44.93
C LEU A 358 3.27 -27.13 45.82
N GLU A 359 2.49 -27.06 46.91
CA GLU A 359 2.24 -28.23 47.78
C GLU A 359 1.40 -29.32 47.09
N MET A 360 0.49 -28.97 46.18
CA MET A 360 -0.26 -29.96 45.37
C MET A 360 0.58 -30.64 44.28
N LEU A 361 1.72 -30.08 43.90
CA LEU A 361 2.61 -30.62 42.86
C LEU A 361 3.70 -31.56 43.41
N ILE A 362 3.83 -31.62 44.74
CA ILE A 362 4.84 -32.44 45.43
C ILE A 362 4.20 -33.64 46.16
N ALA A 363 2.87 -33.77 46.15
CA ALA A 363 2.13 -34.89 46.74
C ALA A 363 1.86 -36.05 45.77
#